data_AF-A0ABD5VGU6-F1
#
_entry.id   AF-A0ABD5VGU6-F1
#
_cell.length_a   1.000
_cell.length_b   1.000
_cell.length_c   1.000
_cell.angle_alpha   90.00
_cell.angle_beta   90.00
_cell.angle_gamma   90.00
#
_symmetry.space_group_name_H-M   'P 1'
#
loop_
_entity.id
_entity.type
_entity.pdbx_description
1 polymer ?
#
loop_
_entity_poly.entity_id
_entity_poly.type
_entity_poly.pdbx_seq_one_letter_code
_entity_poly.pdbx_strand_id
1 'polypeptide(L)'
;MSRNADAPERTDGDRRRGEHASPTRGGSTSADRGVFRPAYGPVDAVLGYVLFYVVVDRVTPAFVDVLTDASLGISAGMVTFGLAAFLWFVLALTVVDQVGRQVAAFRGRTDESGLWARIPSETEATVASLAVVIGGALAAATFTVAMATLPDVVRSVAAFDVTGVVALDVVTLATFFASYAAATWGADRLLVGGVRVIWTE
;
A
#
# COMPACT_ATOMS: atom_id res chain seq x y z
N MET A 1 80.94 27.80 -12.57
CA MET A 1 81.13 27.69 -11.12
C MET A 1 80.36 28.82 -10.46
N SER A 2 79.21 28.53 -9.84
CA SER A 2 78.48 29.48 -8.99
C SER A 2 77.97 28.71 -7.77
N ARG A 3 78.23 29.25 -6.58
CA ARG A 3 78.07 28.64 -5.26
C ARG A 3 77.22 29.59 -4.41
N ASN A 4 76.39 29.01 -3.52
CA ASN A 4 75.70 29.64 -2.37
C ASN A 4 74.51 30.58 -2.69
N ALA A 5 73.45 30.67 -1.89
CA ALA A 5 73.14 30.08 -0.58
C ALA A 5 71.63 30.25 -0.27
N ASP A 6 71.14 29.39 0.61
CA ASP A 6 70.16 29.61 1.69
C ASP A 6 68.83 30.35 1.42
N ALA A 7 67.74 29.60 1.60
CA ALA A 7 66.44 30.15 1.98
C ALA A 7 66.00 29.51 3.32
N PRO A 8 65.57 30.31 4.31
CA PRO A 8 65.50 29.89 5.70
C PRO A 8 64.12 29.36 6.14
N GLU A 9 64.22 28.42 7.07
CA GLU A 9 63.59 28.42 8.40
C GLU A 9 62.09 28.77 8.54
N ARG A 10 61.36 27.74 8.96
CA ARG A 10 60.00 27.76 9.47
C ARG A 10 59.93 28.68 10.69
N THR A 11 58.99 29.64 10.66
CA THR A 11 58.52 30.29 11.88
C THR A 11 57.20 29.66 12.30
N ASP A 12 57.30 29.04 13.47
CA ASP A 12 56.23 28.51 14.30
C ASP A 12 55.36 29.69 14.76
N GLY A 13 54.12 29.73 14.26
CA GLY A 13 53.18 30.83 14.46
C GLY A 13 51.93 30.30 15.12
N ASP A 14 51.97 30.23 16.44
CA ASP A 14 50.86 29.98 17.34
C ASP A 14 49.63 30.86 16.97
N ARG A 15 48.62 30.23 16.38
CA ARG A 15 47.24 30.73 16.41
C ARG A 15 46.33 29.65 16.96
N ARG A 16 46.34 29.54 18.28
CA ARG A 16 45.11 29.25 19.02
C ARG A 16 44.01 30.24 18.59
N ARG A 17 43.06 29.78 17.80
CA ARG A 17 41.68 30.27 17.83
C ARG A 17 40.78 29.07 17.78
N GLY A 18 39.97 28.93 18.83
CA GLY A 18 39.02 27.84 18.95
C GLY A 18 38.06 27.83 17.78
N GLU A 19 38.00 26.69 17.12
CA GLU A 19 36.81 26.28 16.40
C GLU A 19 36.31 25.02 17.09
N HIS A 20 35.07 25.11 17.54
CA HIS A 20 34.25 24.00 17.96
C HIS A 20 34.40 22.88 16.92
N ALA A 21 35.14 21.83 17.27
CA ALA A 21 34.99 20.53 16.66
C ALA A 21 33.65 19.96 17.13
N SER A 22 32.55 20.50 16.60
CA SER A 22 31.32 19.75 16.47
C SER A 22 31.66 18.52 15.64
N PRO A 23 31.36 17.30 16.12
CA PRO A 23 31.45 16.14 15.25
C PRO A 23 30.47 16.40 14.11
N THR A 24 30.98 16.73 12.92
CA THR A 24 30.24 16.52 11.69
C THR A 24 29.96 15.04 11.65
N ARG A 25 28.81 14.65 12.22
CA ARG A 25 28.09 13.46 11.83
C ARG A 25 28.07 13.52 10.31
N GLY A 26 28.93 12.71 9.69
CA GLY A 26 28.70 12.20 8.36
C GLY A 26 27.41 11.41 8.43
N GLY A 27 26.29 12.13 8.46
CA GLY A 27 24.99 11.62 8.11
C GLY A 27 25.07 11.31 6.64
N SER A 28 25.60 10.12 6.32
CA SER A 28 25.03 9.33 5.25
C SER A 28 23.60 9.00 5.68
N THR A 29 22.74 10.02 5.68
CA THR A 29 21.34 9.82 5.39
C THR A 29 21.36 9.41 3.93
N SER A 30 21.56 8.12 3.72
CA SER A 30 20.96 7.37 2.63
C SER A 30 19.50 7.78 2.66
N ALA A 31 19.20 8.91 2.01
CA ALA A 31 17.86 9.24 1.61
C ALA A 31 17.51 8.04 0.74
N ASP A 32 16.77 7.13 1.36
CA ASP A 32 16.04 6.06 0.73
C ASP A 32 15.24 6.74 -0.37
N ARG A 33 15.87 6.87 -1.55
CA ARG A 33 15.28 7.45 -2.75
C ARG A 33 14.20 6.46 -3.08
N GLY A 34 13.02 6.75 -2.53
CA GLY A 34 11.84 5.93 -2.61
C GLY A 34 11.68 5.52 -4.05
N VAL A 35 11.97 4.25 -4.30
CA VAL A 35 11.78 3.63 -5.59
C VAL A 35 10.34 3.93 -5.96
N PHE A 36 10.12 4.65 -7.06
CA PHE A 36 8.79 4.88 -7.60
C PHE A 36 8.21 3.52 -7.97
N ARG A 37 7.49 2.92 -7.02
CA ARG A 37 6.66 1.75 -7.21
C ARG A 37 5.27 2.31 -7.54
N PRO A 38 4.69 2.01 -8.72
CA PRO A 38 3.28 2.26 -8.94
C PRO A 38 2.51 1.77 -7.70
N ALA A 39 1.77 2.69 -7.07
CA ALA A 39 1.18 2.44 -5.75
C ALA A 39 0.14 1.31 -5.77
N TYR A 40 -0.37 0.97 -6.96
CA TYR A 40 -1.28 -0.14 -7.22
C TYR A 40 -0.92 -0.74 -8.58
N GLY A 41 -0.84 -2.06 -8.68
CA GLY A 41 -0.73 -2.72 -9.98
C GLY A 41 -2.13 -3.04 -10.56
N PRO A 42 -2.19 -3.35 -11.86
CA PRO A 42 -3.46 -3.51 -12.58
C PRO A 42 -4.30 -4.69 -12.08
N VAL A 43 -3.68 -5.77 -11.59
CA VAL A 43 -4.39 -6.94 -11.06
C VAL A 43 -5.05 -6.59 -9.75
N ASP A 44 -4.33 -5.93 -8.85
CA ASP A 44 -4.87 -5.49 -7.57
C ASP A 44 -6.04 -4.52 -7.76
N ALA A 45 -5.96 -3.63 -8.74
CA ALA A 45 -7.06 -2.72 -9.06
C ALA A 45 -8.32 -3.46 -9.55
N VAL A 46 -8.18 -4.36 -10.53
CA VAL A 46 -9.32 -5.09 -11.10
C VAL A 46 -9.93 -6.05 -10.09
N LEU A 47 -9.10 -6.88 -9.46
CA LEU A 47 -9.58 -7.85 -8.48
C LEU A 47 -10.12 -7.13 -7.24
N GLY A 48 -9.40 -6.13 -6.72
CA GLY A 48 -9.86 -5.33 -5.59
C GLY A 48 -11.23 -4.70 -5.83
N TYR A 49 -11.49 -4.20 -7.05
CA TYR A 49 -12.81 -3.68 -7.42
C TYR A 49 -13.89 -4.77 -7.43
N VAL A 50 -13.59 -5.95 -7.97
CA VAL A 50 -14.53 -7.10 -7.95
C VAL A 50 -14.84 -7.52 -6.51
N LEU A 51 -13.81 -7.65 -5.65
CA LEU A 51 -13.99 -8.02 -4.26
C LEU A 51 -14.80 -6.96 -3.51
N PHE A 52 -14.53 -5.68 -3.75
CA PHE A 52 -15.32 -4.58 -3.19
C PHE A 52 -16.80 -4.74 -3.57
N TYR A 53 -17.10 -5.00 -4.84
CA TYR A 53 -18.48 -5.20 -5.28
C TYR A 53 -19.15 -6.38 -4.56
N VAL A 54 -18.48 -7.52 -4.45
CA VAL A 54 -18.98 -8.71 -3.73
C VAL A 54 -19.25 -8.41 -2.26
N VAL A 55 -18.31 -7.71 -1.59
CA VAL A 55 -18.47 -7.33 -0.17
C VAL A 55 -19.65 -6.40 0.00
N VAL A 56 -19.77 -5.36 -0.83
CA VAL A 56 -20.88 -4.39 -0.76
C VAL A 56 -22.22 -5.08 -0.98
N ASP A 57 -22.35 -5.89 -2.02
CA ASP A 57 -23.58 -6.62 -2.34
C ASP A 57 -24.05 -7.48 -1.15
N ARG A 58 -23.10 -8.13 -0.48
CA ARG A 58 -23.38 -9.05 0.62
C ARG A 58 -23.66 -8.38 1.95
N VAL A 59 -23.01 -7.24 2.20
CA VAL A 59 -23.08 -6.51 3.47
C VAL A 59 -24.23 -5.51 3.50
N THR A 60 -24.62 -4.97 2.34
CA THR A 60 -25.70 -3.98 2.23
C THR A 60 -27.02 -4.44 2.89
N PRO A 61 -27.52 -5.67 2.68
CA PRO A 61 -28.75 -6.12 3.33
C PRO A 61 -28.68 -6.05 4.86
N ALA A 62 -27.57 -6.48 5.46
CA ALA A 62 -27.40 -6.45 6.91
C ALA A 62 -27.38 -5.01 7.45
N PHE A 63 -26.77 -4.07 6.74
CA PHE A 63 -26.83 -2.64 7.12
C PHE A 63 -28.24 -2.08 7.01
N VAL A 64 -28.96 -2.41 5.94
CA VAL A 64 -30.35 -1.95 5.74
C VAL A 64 -31.21 -2.50 6.88
N ASP A 65 -31.15 -3.79 7.15
CA ASP A 65 -31.92 -4.45 8.22
C ASP A 65 -31.68 -3.77 9.57
N VAL A 66 -30.41 -3.62 9.96
CA VAL A 66 -30.01 -2.95 11.21
C VAL A 66 -30.55 -1.53 11.30
N LEU A 67 -30.40 -0.73 10.24
CA LEU A 67 -30.81 0.67 10.25
C LEU A 67 -32.34 0.82 10.27
N THR A 68 -33.07 -0.13 9.66
CA THR A 68 -34.53 -0.16 9.73
C THR A 68 -35.05 -0.65 11.08
N ASP A 69 -34.41 -1.66 11.69
CA ASP A 69 -34.82 -2.24 12.97
C ASP A 69 -34.42 -1.36 14.18
N ALA A 70 -33.35 -0.58 14.07
CA ALA A 70 -32.87 0.31 15.14
C ALA A 70 -33.78 1.52 15.44
N SER A 71 -35.06 1.49 15.03
CA SER A 71 -36.12 2.44 15.42
C SER A 71 -35.93 3.90 15.00
N LEU A 72 -35.07 4.18 14.00
CA LEU A 72 -34.98 5.54 13.43
C LEU A 72 -36.18 5.90 12.56
N GLY A 73 -37.06 4.94 12.23
CA GLY A 73 -38.22 5.16 11.34
C GLY A 73 -37.81 5.58 9.92
N ILE A 74 -36.53 5.47 9.57
CA ILE A 74 -35.98 5.84 8.28
C ILE A 74 -36.37 4.74 7.28
N SER A 75 -36.99 5.14 6.17
CA SER A 75 -37.37 4.19 5.13
C SER A 75 -36.13 3.48 4.57
N ALA A 76 -36.25 2.18 4.27
CA ALA A 76 -35.17 1.38 3.68
C ALA A 76 -34.57 2.04 2.42
N GLY A 77 -35.41 2.65 1.58
CA GLY A 77 -34.96 3.37 0.39
C GLY A 77 -34.05 4.57 0.69
N MET A 78 -34.30 5.28 1.79
CA MET A 78 -33.47 6.41 2.22
C MET A 78 -32.10 5.94 2.76
N VAL A 79 -32.09 4.79 3.46
CA VAL A 79 -30.84 4.14 3.90
C VAL A 79 -30.02 3.68 2.70
N THR A 80 -30.63 2.95 1.77
CA THR A 80 -29.95 2.48 0.55
C THR A 80 -29.41 3.65 -0.27
N PHE A 81 -30.20 4.72 -0.42
CA PHE A 81 -29.78 5.93 -1.12
C PHE A 81 -28.61 6.61 -0.40
N GLY A 82 -28.68 6.77 0.92
CA GLY A 82 -27.59 7.37 1.72
C GLY A 82 -26.30 6.57 1.63
N LEU A 83 -26.39 5.23 1.73
CA LEU A 83 -25.23 4.35 1.61
C LEU A 83 -24.63 4.42 0.20
N ALA A 84 -25.46 4.40 -0.84
CA ALA A 84 -25.01 4.55 -2.21
C ALA A 84 -24.32 5.91 -2.43
N ALA A 85 -24.91 7.01 -1.95
CA ALA A 85 -24.34 8.35 -2.04
C ALA A 85 -23.00 8.45 -1.29
N PHE A 86 -22.90 7.84 -0.11
CA PHE A 86 -21.67 7.79 0.67
C PHE A 86 -20.57 6.98 -0.04
N LEU A 87 -20.90 5.80 -0.58
CA LEU A 87 -19.95 4.98 -1.33
C LEU A 87 -19.48 5.71 -2.59
N TRP A 88 -20.37 6.39 -3.31
CA TRP A 88 -20.01 7.24 -4.45
C TRP A 88 -19.12 8.41 -4.04
N PHE A 89 -19.38 9.02 -2.88
CA PHE A 89 -18.55 10.09 -2.35
C PHE A 89 -17.15 9.60 -2.00
N VAL A 90 -17.03 8.47 -1.29
CA VAL A 90 -15.73 7.85 -0.97
C VAL A 90 -14.99 7.46 -2.24
N LEU A 91 -15.67 6.83 -3.20
CA LEU A 91 -15.11 6.50 -4.50
C LEU A 91 -14.59 7.75 -5.21
N ALA A 92 -15.37 8.84 -5.23
CA ALA A 92 -14.97 10.10 -5.82
C ALA A 92 -13.73 10.68 -5.11
N LEU A 93 -13.67 10.65 -3.77
CA LEU A 93 -12.50 11.08 -3.01
C LEU A 93 -11.27 10.22 -3.32
N THR A 94 -11.42 8.91 -3.40
CA THR A 94 -10.33 8.00 -3.75
C THR A 94 -9.82 8.27 -5.16
N VAL A 95 -10.70 8.47 -6.14
CA VAL A 95 -10.32 8.85 -7.50
C VAL A 95 -9.59 10.19 -7.51
N VAL A 96 -10.09 11.20 -6.79
CA VAL A 96 -9.46 12.52 -6.71
C VAL A 96 -8.08 12.44 -6.04
N ASP A 97 -7.93 11.65 -4.98
CA ASP A 97 -6.64 11.43 -4.32
C ASP A 97 -5.65 10.69 -5.24
N GLN A 98 -6.10 9.64 -5.92
CA GLN A 98 -5.29 8.91 -6.91
C GLN A 98 -4.87 9.83 -8.07
N VAL A 99 -5.78 10.64 -8.61
CA VAL A 99 -5.48 11.63 -9.65
C VAL A 99 -4.53 12.71 -9.12
N GLY A 100 -4.71 13.18 -7.90
CA GLY A 100 -3.81 14.16 -7.27
C GLY A 100 -2.39 13.63 -7.13
N ARG A 101 -2.24 12.38 -6.67
CA ARG A 101 -0.95 11.69 -6.59
C ARG A 101 -0.35 11.42 -7.97
N GLN A 102 -1.16 11.07 -8.97
CA GLN A 102 -0.71 10.88 -10.36
C GLN A 102 -0.28 12.21 -11.01
N VAL A 103 -0.98 13.31 -10.75
CA VAL A 103 -0.62 14.65 -11.22
C VAL A 103 0.64 15.15 -10.52
N ALA A 104 0.82 14.88 -9.22
CA ALA A 104 2.06 15.19 -8.51
C ALA A 104 3.24 14.40 -9.09
N ALA A 105 3.06 13.11 -9.37
CA ALA A 105 4.07 12.28 -10.04
C ALA A 105 4.36 12.76 -11.48
N PHE A 106 3.36 13.27 -12.21
CA PHE A 106 3.56 13.86 -13.54
C PHE A 106 4.32 15.18 -13.47
N ARG A 107 4.04 16.03 -12.46
CA ARG A 107 4.74 17.31 -12.22
C ARG A 107 6.17 17.14 -11.69
N GLY A 108 6.47 16.04 -11.00
CA GLY A 108 7.83 15.70 -10.56
C GLY A 108 8.74 15.11 -11.64
N ARG A 109 8.23 14.87 -12.86
CA ARG A 109 8.94 14.15 -13.93
C ARG A 109 9.98 14.99 -14.69
N THR A 110 10.50 16.07 -14.12
CA THR A 110 11.57 16.86 -14.75
C THR A 110 13.00 16.43 -14.39
N ASP A 111 13.22 15.42 -13.51
CA ASP A 111 14.59 15.13 -13.06
C ASP A 111 14.98 13.66 -12.82
N GLU A 112 14.26 12.66 -13.35
CA GLU A 112 14.52 11.25 -12.96
C GLU A 112 14.58 10.25 -14.13
N SER A 113 15.66 10.31 -14.90
CA SER A 113 16.03 9.32 -15.92
C SER A 113 16.71 8.04 -15.38
N GLY A 114 16.92 7.93 -14.05
CA GLY A 114 17.70 6.83 -13.44
C GLY A 114 16.92 5.80 -12.62
N LEU A 115 15.64 6.01 -12.31
CA LEU A 115 14.88 5.19 -11.34
C LEU A 115 14.14 3.97 -11.94
N TRP A 116 14.15 3.83 -13.27
CA TRP A 116 13.39 2.77 -13.96
C TRP A 116 14.19 1.47 -14.18
N ALA A 117 15.46 1.43 -13.77
CA ALA A 117 16.45 0.41 -14.17
C ALA A 117 16.70 -0.72 -13.15
N ARG A 118 15.80 -0.99 -12.20
CA ARG A 118 15.96 -2.18 -11.33
C ARG A 118 15.24 -3.38 -11.94
N ILE A 119 16.02 -4.33 -12.45
CA ILE A 119 15.55 -5.66 -12.85
C ILE A 119 15.18 -6.41 -11.55
N PRO A 120 13.97 -6.99 -11.43
CA PRO A 120 13.61 -7.81 -10.27
C PRO A 120 14.59 -8.99 -10.12
N SER A 121 15.04 -9.28 -8.90
CA SER A 121 15.90 -10.44 -8.66
C SER A 121 15.11 -11.75 -8.75
N GLU A 122 15.78 -12.88 -9.06
CA GLU A 122 15.15 -14.21 -9.08
C GLU A 122 14.43 -14.55 -7.76
N THR A 123 14.97 -14.07 -6.63
CA THR A 123 14.35 -14.19 -5.31
C THR A 123 13.00 -13.45 -5.25
N GLU A 124 12.91 -12.23 -5.79
CA GLU A 124 11.66 -11.46 -5.82
C GLU A 124 10.59 -12.14 -6.68
N ALA A 125 10.97 -12.71 -7.82
CA ALA A 125 10.06 -13.47 -8.69
C ALA A 125 9.55 -14.74 -8.01
N THR A 126 10.41 -15.44 -7.28
CA THR A 126 10.02 -16.64 -6.51
C THR A 126 9.04 -16.31 -5.40
N VAL A 127 9.32 -15.25 -4.62
CA VAL A 127 8.43 -14.79 -3.55
C VAL A 127 7.09 -14.34 -4.09
N ALA A 128 7.07 -13.60 -5.20
CA ALA A 128 5.83 -13.18 -5.86
C ALA A 128 5.00 -14.40 -6.33
N SER A 129 5.66 -15.43 -6.89
CA SER A 129 5.02 -16.67 -7.32
C SER A 129 4.40 -17.44 -6.15
N LEU A 130 5.13 -17.59 -5.05
CA LEU A 130 4.60 -18.22 -3.83
C LEU A 130 3.43 -17.43 -3.24
N ALA A 131 3.51 -16.09 -3.25
CA ALA A 131 2.43 -15.24 -2.76
C ALA A 131 1.15 -15.42 -3.58
N VAL A 132 1.24 -15.54 -4.91
CA VAL A 132 0.09 -15.84 -5.78
C VAL A 132 -0.50 -17.22 -5.47
N VAL A 133 0.32 -18.26 -5.44
CA VAL A 133 -0.16 -19.64 -5.31
C VAL A 133 -0.72 -19.90 -3.91
N ILE A 134 0.06 -19.61 -2.88
CA ILE A 134 -0.32 -19.88 -1.49
C ILE A 134 -1.39 -18.89 -1.03
N GLY A 135 -1.21 -17.60 -1.31
CA GLY A 135 -2.19 -16.57 -0.97
C GLY A 135 -3.51 -16.78 -1.71
N GLY A 136 -3.48 -17.12 -3.00
CA GLY A 136 -4.67 -17.41 -3.79
C GLY A 136 -5.42 -18.64 -3.28
N ALA A 137 -4.70 -19.74 -2.98
CA ALA A 137 -5.30 -20.95 -2.43
C ALA A 137 -5.94 -20.72 -1.05
N LEU A 138 -5.24 -20.02 -0.15
CA LEU A 138 -5.77 -19.66 1.17
C LEU A 138 -6.98 -18.72 1.06
N ALA A 139 -6.92 -17.71 0.18
CA ALA A 139 -8.04 -16.82 -0.06
C ALA A 139 -9.26 -17.59 -0.59
N ALA A 140 -9.07 -18.50 -1.56
CA ALA A 140 -10.16 -19.33 -2.08
C ALA A 140 -10.76 -20.25 -1.00
N ALA A 141 -9.91 -20.87 -0.18
CA ALA A 141 -10.36 -21.76 0.90
C ALA A 141 -11.15 -21.02 2.00
N THR A 142 -10.78 -19.78 2.29
CA THR A 142 -11.40 -18.96 3.34
C THR A 142 -12.55 -18.08 2.85
N PHE A 143 -12.70 -17.91 1.53
CA PHE A 143 -13.67 -17.00 0.91
C PHE A 143 -15.10 -17.21 1.41
N THR A 144 -15.61 -18.45 1.38
CA THR A 144 -17.01 -18.73 1.75
C THR A 144 -17.31 -18.34 3.18
N VAL A 145 -16.42 -18.70 4.12
CA VAL A 145 -16.56 -18.38 5.54
C VAL A 145 -16.45 -16.86 5.72
N ALA A 146 -15.40 -16.24 5.19
CA ALA A 146 -15.19 -14.80 5.27
C ALA A 146 -16.42 -14.00 4.78
N MET A 147 -16.96 -14.36 3.62
CA MET A 147 -18.13 -13.71 3.05
C MET A 147 -19.42 -13.94 3.86
N ALA A 148 -19.52 -15.05 4.59
CA ALA A 148 -20.63 -15.31 5.51
C ALA A 148 -20.50 -14.52 6.82
N THR A 149 -19.27 -14.34 7.33
CA THR A 149 -18.98 -13.63 8.59
C THR A 149 -19.24 -12.13 8.50
N LEU A 150 -19.07 -11.52 7.33
CA LEU A 150 -19.19 -10.08 7.13
C LEU A 150 -20.54 -9.49 7.64
N PRO A 151 -21.72 -10.01 7.23
CA PRO A 151 -23.00 -9.60 7.80
C PRO A 151 -23.11 -9.74 9.32
N ASP A 152 -22.55 -10.80 9.90
CA ASP A 152 -22.64 -11.07 11.34
C ASP A 152 -21.83 -10.05 12.14
N VAL A 153 -20.66 -9.66 11.64
CA VAL A 153 -19.86 -8.56 12.21
C VAL A 153 -20.67 -7.26 12.23
N VAL A 154 -21.37 -6.93 11.15
CA VAL A 154 -22.22 -5.73 11.10
C VAL A 154 -23.31 -5.76 12.17
N ARG A 155 -24.02 -6.88 12.28
CA ARG A 155 -25.09 -7.05 13.28
C ARG A 155 -24.56 -6.99 14.70
N SER A 156 -23.43 -7.64 14.99
CA SER A 156 -22.79 -7.62 16.30
C SER A 156 -22.32 -6.24 16.71
N VAL A 157 -21.70 -5.48 15.79
CA VAL A 157 -21.30 -4.10 16.06
C VAL A 157 -22.53 -3.24 16.33
N ALA A 158 -23.60 -3.40 15.54
CA ALA A 158 -24.83 -2.66 15.72
C ALA A 158 -25.55 -2.95 17.04
N ALA A 159 -25.56 -4.22 17.45
CA ALA A 159 -26.14 -4.66 18.71
C ALA A 159 -25.22 -4.41 19.93
N PHE A 160 -23.99 -3.94 19.71
CA PHE A 160 -22.91 -3.92 20.71
C PHE A 160 -22.72 -5.28 21.40
N ASP A 161 -22.94 -6.37 20.67
CA ASP A 161 -22.88 -7.75 21.16
C ASP A 161 -21.79 -8.55 20.44
N VAL A 162 -20.65 -8.68 21.13
CA VAL A 162 -19.49 -9.43 20.64
C VAL A 162 -19.68 -10.96 20.71
N THR A 163 -20.74 -11.45 21.36
CA THR A 163 -21.06 -12.88 21.39
C THR A 163 -21.73 -13.36 20.10
N GLY A 164 -22.25 -12.42 19.30
CA GLY A 164 -22.84 -12.70 17.99
C GLY A 164 -21.86 -13.06 16.88
N VAL A 165 -20.54 -12.98 17.12
CA VAL A 165 -19.51 -13.39 16.15
C VAL A 165 -18.57 -14.43 16.75
N VAL A 166 -18.34 -15.52 16.02
CA VAL A 166 -17.36 -16.54 16.39
C VAL A 166 -15.95 -15.99 16.14
N ALA A 167 -15.08 -16.02 17.16
CA ALA A 167 -13.71 -15.48 17.05
C ALA A 167 -12.89 -16.15 15.92
N LEU A 168 -13.09 -17.46 15.71
CA LEU A 168 -12.45 -18.21 14.62
C LEU A 168 -12.88 -17.68 13.23
N ASP A 169 -14.14 -17.29 13.08
CA ASP A 169 -14.67 -16.76 11.83
C ASP A 169 -14.08 -15.38 11.54
N VAL A 170 -13.87 -14.55 12.57
CA VAL A 170 -13.16 -13.26 12.44
C VAL A 170 -11.71 -13.48 12.02
N VAL A 171 -11.01 -14.45 12.62
CA VAL A 171 -9.65 -14.82 12.22
C VAL A 171 -9.62 -15.32 10.77
N THR A 172 -10.62 -16.09 10.37
CA THR A 172 -10.77 -16.58 9.00
C THR A 172 -11.01 -15.44 8.02
N LEU A 173 -11.84 -14.45 8.38
CA LEU A 173 -12.06 -13.22 7.62
C LEU A 173 -10.77 -12.42 7.45
N ALA A 174 -9.99 -12.24 8.53
CA ALA A 174 -8.70 -11.56 8.46
C ALA A 174 -7.68 -12.31 7.60
N THR A 175 -7.66 -13.65 7.70
CA THR A 175 -6.80 -14.53 6.90
C THR A 175 -7.15 -14.40 5.41
N PHE A 176 -8.43 -14.38 5.08
CA PHE A 176 -8.91 -14.16 3.72
C PHE A 176 -8.34 -12.86 3.11
N PHE A 177 -8.53 -11.71 3.78
CA PHE A 177 -8.06 -10.44 3.24
C PHE A 177 -6.53 -10.36 3.15
N ALA A 178 -5.81 -10.89 4.14
CA ALA A 178 -4.35 -10.91 4.12
C ALA A 178 -3.80 -11.80 2.99
N SER A 179 -4.36 -13.00 2.82
CA SER A 179 -3.97 -13.92 1.74
C SER A 179 -4.35 -13.39 0.37
N TYR A 180 -5.50 -12.73 0.25
CA TYR A 180 -5.95 -12.07 -0.98
C TYR A 180 -5.00 -10.93 -1.39
N ALA A 181 -4.67 -10.03 -0.46
CA ALA A 181 -3.75 -8.93 -0.70
C ALA A 181 -2.34 -9.42 -1.07
N ALA A 182 -1.87 -10.49 -0.42
CA ALA A 182 -0.59 -11.11 -0.79
C ALA A 182 -0.62 -11.68 -2.22
N ALA A 183 -1.74 -12.30 -2.62
CA ALA A 183 -1.91 -12.89 -3.94
C ALA A 183 -1.98 -11.82 -5.05
N THR A 184 -2.77 -10.75 -4.86
CA THR A 184 -2.87 -9.66 -5.84
C THR A 184 -1.54 -8.91 -5.98
N TRP A 185 -0.86 -8.67 -4.87
CA TRP A 185 0.49 -8.10 -4.85
C TRP A 185 1.50 -8.95 -5.64
N GLY A 186 1.48 -10.27 -5.42
CA GLY A 186 2.36 -11.19 -6.15
C GLY A 186 2.06 -11.21 -7.65
N ALA A 187 0.78 -11.19 -8.02
CA ALA A 187 0.33 -11.21 -9.41
C ALA A 187 0.79 -9.95 -10.16
N ASP A 188 0.66 -8.78 -9.53
CA ASP A 188 1.13 -7.51 -10.10
C ASP A 188 2.63 -7.51 -10.35
N ARG A 189 3.41 -8.07 -9.42
CA ARG A 189 4.88 -8.18 -9.57
C ARG A 189 5.26 -9.07 -10.73
N LEU A 190 4.58 -10.20 -10.89
CA LEU A 190 4.81 -11.11 -12.00
C LEU A 190 4.37 -10.52 -13.35
N LEU A 191 3.25 -9.80 -13.41
CA LEU A 191 2.83 -9.14 -14.64
C LEU A 191 3.80 -8.03 -15.07
N VAL A 192 4.22 -7.16 -14.15
CA VAL A 192 5.18 -6.09 -14.46
C VAL A 192 6.54 -6.67 -14.84
N GLY A 193 6.98 -7.74 -14.17
CA GLY A 193 8.20 -8.47 -14.52
C GLY A 193 8.12 -9.14 -15.89
N GLY A 194 7.04 -9.86 -16.17
CA GLY A 194 6.83 -10.61 -17.41
C GLY A 194 6.66 -9.72 -18.64
N VAL A 195 5.89 -8.64 -18.53
CA VAL A 195 5.77 -7.65 -19.63
C VAL A 195 7.14 -7.04 -19.93
N ARG A 196 7.96 -6.76 -18.91
CA ARG A 196 9.28 -6.15 -19.15
C ARG A 196 10.23 -7.08 -19.91
N VAL A 197 10.21 -8.39 -19.64
CA VAL A 197 11.05 -9.39 -20.35
C VAL A 197 10.70 -9.44 -21.85
N ILE A 198 9.41 -9.46 -22.18
CA ILE A 198 8.93 -9.56 -23.57
C ILE A 198 9.31 -8.33 -24.42
N TRP A 199 9.44 -7.15 -23.82
CA TRP A 199 9.81 -5.92 -24.54
C TRP A 199 11.32 -5.68 -24.68
N THR A 200 12.15 -6.51 -24.03
CA THR A 200 13.61 -6.45 -24.11
C THR A 200 14.22 -7.51 -25.03
N GLU A 201 13.43 -8.46 -25.53
CA GLU A 201 13.78 -9.39 -26.62
C GLU A 201 13.34 -8.83 -27.98
#